data_AF-A0A1B2DLS1-F1
#
_entry.id   AF-A0A1B2DLS1-F1
#
_cell.length_a   1.000
_cell.length_b   1.000
_cell.length_c   1.000
_cell.angle_alpha   90.00
_cell.angle_beta   90.00
_cell.angle_gamma   90.00
#
_symmetry.space_group_name_H-M   'P 1'
#
loop_
_entity.id
_entity.type
_entity.pdbx_description
1 polymer ?
#
loop_
_entity_poly.entity_id
_entity_poly.type
_entity_poly.pdbx_seq_one_letter_code
_entity_poly.pdbx_strand_id
1 'polypeptide(L)'
;MIGDKQCKTCKEVKPSTEFYSQDNICKQCVRLKSKENLLKRALEPKEFVVEKQCARCKRIKPRFEFLIDKYTKDGLRNSCHDCEKLLQLEYDLAVKARREANPDFYQVAEKKCSHCKEVKQRSEFSKHSYSLDGLQTYCKACRGVLEKKRREKLKEQVLESVIIEKRCKNCRETKQAMEFTKSFSSKDGFSNTCRTCMSIQYRNRKREKQIKERIEAIGYVEIEKVIPKDIDLNQIKNCTKCNMEKTLREFNYSYTVKKFRPECKQCGKETRRNYAVNNEIERLQRLKQRRDSE
;
A
#
# COMPACT_ATOMS: atom_id res chain seq x y z
N MET A 1 -43.04 2.84 -27.03
CA MET A 1 -42.07 3.32 -28.04
C MET A 1 -41.03 4.16 -27.33
N ILE A 2 -39.74 3.81 -27.42
CA ILE A 2 -38.66 4.64 -26.86
C ILE A 2 -38.52 5.81 -27.82
N GLY A 3 -39.01 7.00 -27.43
CA GLY A 3 -38.96 8.17 -28.30
C GLY A 3 -37.53 8.67 -28.49
N ASP A 4 -37.24 9.18 -29.68
CA ASP A 4 -35.98 9.89 -29.95
C ASP A 4 -36.03 11.31 -29.40
N LYS A 5 -34.86 11.83 -29.02
CA LYS A 5 -34.70 13.22 -28.53
C LYS A 5 -33.51 13.87 -29.22
N GLN A 6 -33.62 15.15 -29.51
CA GLN A 6 -32.50 15.94 -30.04
C GLN A 6 -31.67 16.55 -28.91
N CYS A 7 -30.35 16.34 -28.96
CA CYS A 7 -29.43 16.92 -27.98
C CYS A 7 -29.25 18.43 -28.20
N LYS A 8 -29.46 19.24 -27.17
CA LYS A 8 -29.28 20.71 -27.25
C LYS A 8 -27.82 21.12 -27.52
N THR A 9 -26.84 20.30 -27.13
CA THR A 9 -25.40 20.58 -27.26
C THR A 9 -24.82 20.13 -28.60
N CYS A 10 -24.94 18.85 -28.96
CA CYS A 10 -24.39 18.33 -30.23
C CYS A 10 -25.39 18.34 -31.40
N LYS A 11 -26.66 18.72 -31.17
CA LYS A 11 -27.74 18.78 -32.16
C LYS A 11 -28.13 17.45 -32.82
N GLU A 12 -27.45 16.35 -32.49
CA GLU A 12 -27.79 15.00 -32.95
C GLU A 12 -29.09 14.48 -32.31
N VAL A 13 -29.88 13.76 -33.11
CA VAL A 13 -31.05 12.99 -32.66
C VAL A 13 -30.55 11.64 -32.14
N LYS A 14 -30.89 11.30 -30.89
CA LYS A 14 -30.48 10.06 -30.23
C LYS A 14 -31.67 9.41 -29.51
N PRO A 15 -31.64 8.09 -29.29
CA PRO A 15 -32.64 7.42 -28.46
C PRO A 15 -32.74 8.08 -27.08
N SER A 16 -33.94 8.16 -26.51
CA SER A 16 -34.13 8.75 -25.17
C SER A 16 -33.32 8.06 -24.06
N THR A 17 -32.88 6.82 -24.27
CA THR A 17 -31.96 6.09 -23.38
C THR A 17 -30.57 6.73 -23.29
N GLU A 18 -30.19 7.57 -24.26
CA GLU A 18 -28.92 8.31 -24.27
C GLU A 18 -28.99 9.65 -23.53
N PHE A 19 -30.09 9.95 -22.83
CA PHE A 19 -30.28 11.17 -22.06
C PHE A 19 -30.43 10.85 -20.58
N TYR A 20 -30.15 11.84 -19.72
CA TYR A 20 -30.59 11.79 -18.33
C TYR A 20 -32.08 12.14 -18.25
N SER A 21 -32.78 11.67 -17.21
CA SER A 21 -34.25 11.72 -17.12
C SER A 21 -34.83 13.14 -17.25
N GLN A 22 -34.06 14.18 -16.93
CA GLN A 22 -34.53 15.57 -16.85
C GLN A 22 -33.89 16.52 -17.87
N ASP A 23 -32.84 16.10 -18.60
CA ASP A 23 -32.05 17.01 -19.44
C ASP A 23 -32.10 16.64 -20.92
N ASN A 24 -32.35 17.62 -21.80
CA ASN A 24 -32.20 17.47 -23.26
C ASN A 24 -30.72 17.56 -23.69
N ILE A 25 -29.80 17.03 -22.89
CA ILE A 25 -28.38 16.92 -23.20
C ILE A 25 -27.99 15.45 -23.13
N CYS A 26 -27.42 14.91 -24.21
CA CYS A 26 -27.04 13.51 -24.23
C CYS A 26 -25.92 13.21 -23.21
N LYS A 27 -25.89 11.98 -22.69
CA LYS A 27 -24.91 11.48 -21.71
C LYS A 27 -23.48 11.72 -22.16
N GLN A 28 -23.20 11.64 -23.45
CA GLN A 28 -21.88 11.91 -24.02
C GLN A 28 -21.48 13.38 -23.87
N CYS A 29 -22.34 14.33 -24.21
CA CYS A 29 -22.07 15.76 -24.04
C CYS A 29 -21.89 16.14 -22.57
N VAL A 30 -22.69 15.56 -21.66
CA VAL A 30 -22.50 15.74 -20.22
C VAL A 30 -21.12 15.24 -19.77
N ARG A 31 -20.70 14.04 -20.22
CA ARG A 31 -19.37 13.50 -19.91
C ARG A 31 -18.24 14.37 -20.46
N LEU A 32 -18.37 14.89 -21.68
CA LEU A 32 -17.36 15.77 -22.30
C LEU A 32 -17.23 17.08 -21.51
N LYS A 33 -18.34 17.76 -21.23
CA LYS A 33 -18.35 19.00 -20.44
C LYS A 33 -17.80 18.79 -19.03
N SER A 34 -18.13 17.66 -18.39
CA SER A 34 -17.55 17.29 -17.10
C SER A 34 -16.04 17.10 -17.17
N LYS A 35 -15.54 16.40 -18.20
CA LYS A 35 -14.10 16.19 -18.43
C LYS A 35 -13.37 17.52 -18.67
N GLU A 36 -13.95 18.43 -19.45
CA GLU A 36 -13.41 19.78 -19.67
C GLU A 36 -13.32 20.56 -18.35
N ASN A 37 -14.38 20.55 -17.54
CA ASN A 37 -14.38 21.21 -16.23
C ASN A 37 -13.32 20.63 -15.29
N LEU A 38 -13.13 19.31 -15.28
CA LEU A 38 -12.08 18.65 -14.50
C LEU A 38 -10.68 19.04 -14.99
N LEU A 39 -10.49 19.20 -16.30
CA LEU A 39 -9.22 19.66 -16.88
C LEU A 39 -8.95 21.12 -16.49
N LYS A 40 -9.94 22.01 -16.62
CA LYS A 40 -9.84 23.41 -16.18
C LYS A 40 -9.44 23.50 -14.71
N ARG A 41 -10.17 22.82 -13.83
CA ARG A 41 -9.85 22.75 -12.40
C ARG A 41 -8.47 22.17 -12.12
N ALA A 42 -7.99 21.21 -12.90
CA ALA A 42 -6.67 20.64 -12.70
C ALA A 42 -5.53 21.60 -13.08
N LEU A 43 -5.78 22.57 -13.95
CA LEU A 43 -4.82 23.57 -14.42
C LEU A 43 -4.84 24.86 -13.59
N GLU A 44 -5.92 25.13 -12.86
CA GLU A 44 -6.04 26.29 -11.97
C GLU A 44 -4.99 26.28 -10.84
N PRO A 45 -4.38 27.44 -10.50
CA PRO A 45 -3.48 27.58 -9.36
C PRO A 45 -4.14 27.09 -8.06
N LYS A 46 -3.38 26.34 -7.25
CA LYS A 46 -3.90 25.77 -6.00
C LYS A 46 -3.61 26.70 -4.84
N GLU A 47 -4.66 26.99 -4.07
CA GLU A 47 -4.54 27.75 -2.84
C GLU A 47 -3.70 26.97 -1.83
N PHE A 48 -2.60 27.57 -1.37
CA PHE A 48 -1.76 26.95 -0.36
C PHE A 48 -2.37 27.18 1.02
N VAL A 49 -2.90 26.10 1.61
CA VAL A 49 -3.43 26.10 2.98
C VAL A 49 -2.50 25.30 3.89
N VAL A 50 -2.15 25.88 5.05
CA VAL A 50 -1.29 25.24 6.07
C VAL A 50 -2.09 24.20 6.86
N GLU A 51 -3.35 24.51 7.13
CA GLU A 51 -4.29 23.68 7.86
C GLU A 51 -5.66 23.67 7.18
N LYS A 52 -6.42 22.60 7.41
CA LYS A 52 -7.74 22.40 6.81
C LYS A 52 -8.64 21.70 7.82
N GLN A 53 -9.91 22.10 7.87
CA GLN A 53 -10.92 21.40 8.64
C GLN A 53 -11.36 20.12 7.90
N CYS A 54 -11.26 18.97 8.57
CA CYS A 54 -11.76 17.71 8.05
C CYS A 54 -13.30 17.70 8.00
N ALA A 55 -13.89 17.44 6.83
CA ALA A 55 -15.34 17.42 6.63
C ALA A 55 -16.06 16.33 7.44
N ARG A 56 -15.35 15.27 7.86
CA ARG A 56 -15.89 14.15 8.65
C ARG A 56 -15.77 14.37 10.15
N CYS A 57 -14.55 14.43 10.68
CA CYS A 57 -14.33 14.59 12.13
C CYS A 57 -14.40 16.05 12.62
N LYS A 58 -14.56 17.02 11.71
CA LYS A 58 -14.65 18.47 11.99
C LYS A 58 -13.44 19.10 12.68
N ARG A 59 -12.35 18.35 12.87
CA ARG A 59 -11.08 18.84 13.44
C ARG A 59 -10.26 19.60 12.39
N ILE A 60 -9.63 20.69 12.81
CA ILE A 60 -8.58 21.37 12.05
C ILE A 60 -7.32 20.51 12.12
N LYS A 61 -6.75 20.17 10.97
CA LYS A 61 -5.56 19.33 10.85
C LYS A 61 -4.57 19.97 9.87
N PRO A 62 -3.26 19.74 10.04
CA PRO A 62 -2.26 20.26 9.12
C PRO A 62 -2.39 19.63 7.73
N ARG A 63 -1.91 20.34 6.69
CA ARG A 63 -1.98 19.92 5.28
C ARG A 63 -1.53 18.47 5.02
N PHE A 64 -0.47 18.02 5.68
CA PHE A 64 0.09 16.67 5.47
C PHE A 64 -0.80 15.54 5.99
N GLU A 65 -1.86 15.86 6.75
CA GLU A 65 -2.87 14.91 7.20
C GLU A 65 -3.94 14.64 6.14
N PHE A 66 -3.85 15.25 4.96
CA PHE A 66 -4.82 15.10 3.87
C PHE A 66 -4.15 14.54 2.62
N LEU A 67 -4.88 13.67 1.91
CA LEU A 67 -4.48 13.21 0.58
C LEU A 67 -4.56 14.37 -0.43
N ILE A 68 -3.62 14.37 -1.38
CA ILE A 68 -3.62 15.33 -2.48
C ILE A 68 -4.78 15.03 -3.43
N ASP A 69 -5.54 16.05 -3.81
CA ASP A 69 -6.57 16.01 -4.85
C ASP A 69 -6.41 17.20 -5.79
N LYS A 70 -5.93 16.94 -7.01
CA LYS A 70 -5.67 18.00 -8.00
C LYS A 70 -6.93 18.72 -8.50
N TYR A 71 -8.12 18.19 -8.22
CA TYR A 71 -9.38 18.75 -8.69
C TYR A 71 -10.05 19.68 -7.68
N THR A 72 -9.53 19.79 -6.46
CA THR A 72 -10.00 20.73 -5.44
C THR A 72 -9.24 22.06 -5.52
N LYS A 73 -9.80 23.10 -4.90
CA LYS A 73 -9.24 24.46 -4.90
C LYS A 73 -7.88 24.54 -4.19
N ASP A 74 -7.75 23.83 -3.08
CA ASP A 74 -6.56 23.82 -2.22
C ASP A 74 -5.61 22.63 -2.49
N GLY A 75 -5.97 21.79 -3.46
CA GLY A 75 -5.20 20.61 -3.84
C GLY A 75 -5.29 19.45 -2.84
N LEU A 76 -6.22 19.48 -1.89
CA LEU A 76 -6.39 18.47 -0.84
C LEU A 76 -7.80 17.87 -0.86
N ARG A 77 -7.91 16.61 -0.44
CA ARG A 77 -9.21 16.01 -0.11
C ARG A 77 -9.85 16.73 1.07
N ASN A 78 -11.18 16.65 1.16
CA ASN A 78 -11.93 17.26 2.25
C ASN A 78 -11.87 16.47 3.57
N SER A 79 -11.35 15.25 3.55
CA SER A 79 -11.28 14.35 4.71
C SER A 79 -9.82 13.98 5.02
N CYS A 80 -9.48 13.89 6.31
CA CYS A 80 -8.13 13.53 6.72
C CYS A 80 -7.84 12.04 6.50
N HIS A 81 -6.55 11.67 6.51
CA HIS A 81 -6.07 10.30 6.34
C HIS A 81 -6.76 9.32 7.27
N ASP A 82 -6.93 9.67 8.54
CA ASP A 82 -7.58 8.79 9.53
C ASP A 82 -9.03 8.50 9.15
N CYS A 83 -9.79 9.53 8.78
CA CYS A 83 -11.18 9.36 8.38
C CYS A 83 -11.33 8.57 7.07
N GLU A 84 -10.40 8.73 6.13
CA GLU A 84 -10.35 7.94 4.90
C GLU A 84 -9.99 6.47 5.19
N LYS A 85 -9.07 6.21 6.12
CA LYS A 85 -8.74 4.85 6.57
C LYS A 85 -9.90 4.18 7.29
N LEU A 86 -10.59 4.90 8.17
CA LEU A 86 -11.77 4.39 8.87
C LEU A 86 -12.89 4.06 7.87
N LEU A 87 -13.14 4.93 6.89
CA LEU A 87 -14.10 4.65 5.82
C LEU A 87 -13.76 3.37 5.05
N GLN A 88 -12.48 3.21 4.70
CA GLN A 88 -12.03 2.03 3.98
C GLN A 88 -12.23 0.76 4.82
N LEU A 89 -11.92 0.83 6.11
CA LEU A 89 -12.12 -0.28 7.04
C LEU A 89 -13.60 -0.64 7.19
N GLU A 90 -14.48 0.36 7.37
CA GLU A 90 -15.94 0.16 7.41
C GLU A 90 -16.45 -0.50 6.13
N TYR A 91 -16.00 -0.03 4.97
CA TYR A 91 -16.35 -0.63 3.68
C TYR A 91 -15.89 -2.08 3.58
N ASP A 92 -14.64 -2.37 3.95
CA ASP A 92 -14.06 -3.72 3.89
C ASP A 92 -14.80 -4.69 4.82
N LEU A 93 -15.16 -4.25 6.03
CA LEU A 93 -15.98 -5.01 6.97
C LEU A 93 -17.38 -5.27 6.40
N ALA A 94 -18.01 -4.27 5.80
CA ALA A 94 -19.32 -4.44 5.18
C ALA A 94 -19.29 -5.39 3.98
N VAL A 95 -18.24 -5.36 3.15
CA VAL A 95 -18.04 -6.33 2.07
C VAL A 95 -17.88 -7.75 2.63
N LYS A 96 -17.09 -7.90 3.71
CA LYS A 96 -16.88 -9.19 4.36
C LYS A 96 -18.20 -9.75 4.91
N ALA A 97 -18.96 -8.95 5.66
CA ALA A 97 -20.26 -9.34 6.20
C ALA A 97 -21.25 -9.75 5.08
N ARG A 98 -21.30 -9.02 3.96
CA ARG A 98 -22.14 -9.39 2.80
C ARG A 98 -21.75 -10.74 2.18
N ARG A 99 -20.45 -11.07 2.14
CA ARG A 99 -19.98 -12.37 1.64
C ARG A 99 -20.35 -13.52 2.57
N GLU A 100 -20.24 -13.30 3.87
CA GLU A 100 -20.61 -14.29 4.89
C GLU A 100 -22.13 -14.52 4.91
N ALA A 101 -22.93 -13.46 4.71
CA ALA A 101 -24.39 -13.55 4.70
C ALA A 101 -24.98 -14.23 3.44
N ASN A 102 -24.24 -14.27 2.32
CA ASN A 102 -24.72 -14.90 1.09
C ASN A 102 -23.58 -15.66 0.36
N PRO A 103 -23.21 -16.85 0.87
CA PRO A 103 -22.12 -17.64 0.29
C PRO A 103 -22.43 -18.15 -1.13
N ASP A 104 -23.70 -18.42 -1.44
CA ASP A 104 -24.12 -18.94 -2.75
C ASP A 104 -23.97 -17.90 -3.87
N PHE A 105 -24.26 -16.63 -3.57
CA PHE A 105 -23.98 -15.52 -4.49
C PHE A 105 -22.47 -15.35 -4.78
N TYR A 106 -21.60 -15.90 -3.92
CA TYR A 106 -20.14 -15.83 -4.08
C TYR A 106 -19.55 -17.07 -4.78
N GLN A 107 -20.33 -18.13 -4.94
CA GLN A 107 -19.97 -19.40 -5.58
C GLN A 107 -20.48 -19.49 -7.03
N VAL A 108 -20.86 -18.37 -7.66
CA VAL A 108 -21.38 -18.40 -9.04
C VAL A 108 -20.37 -19.10 -9.95
N ALA A 109 -20.79 -20.25 -10.51
CA ALA A 109 -19.96 -21.06 -11.38
C ALA A 109 -19.56 -20.29 -12.64
N GLU A 110 -20.45 -19.42 -13.11
CA GLU A 110 -20.28 -18.67 -14.35
C GLU A 110 -20.55 -17.17 -14.17
N LYS A 111 -19.82 -16.34 -14.90
CA LYS A 111 -19.95 -14.89 -14.88
C LYS A 111 -19.93 -14.33 -16.29
N LYS A 112 -20.81 -13.36 -16.56
CA LYS A 112 -20.81 -12.61 -17.83
C LYS A 112 -19.68 -11.59 -17.84
N CYS A 113 -18.76 -11.70 -18.80
CA CYS A 113 -17.70 -10.73 -19.00
C CYS A 113 -18.30 -9.40 -19.49
N SER A 114 -18.06 -8.29 -18.79
CA SER A 114 -18.64 -7.01 -19.21
C SER A 114 -17.98 -6.41 -20.46
N HIS A 115 -16.85 -6.96 -20.92
CA HIS A 115 -16.17 -6.55 -22.16
C HIS A 115 -16.70 -7.33 -23.38
N CYS A 116 -16.47 -8.65 -23.46
CA CYS A 116 -16.93 -9.47 -24.60
C CYS A 116 -18.39 -9.92 -24.51
N LYS A 117 -19.08 -9.67 -23.39
CA LYS A 117 -20.49 -10.05 -23.13
C LYS A 117 -20.78 -11.55 -23.11
N GLU A 118 -19.77 -12.42 -23.23
CA GLU A 118 -19.91 -13.87 -23.08
C GLU A 118 -20.00 -14.28 -21.61
N VAL A 119 -20.79 -15.33 -21.33
CA VAL A 119 -20.81 -16.04 -20.05
C VAL A 119 -19.61 -17.00 -20.03
N LYS A 120 -18.79 -16.95 -18.98
CA LYS A 120 -17.60 -17.78 -18.84
C LYS A 120 -17.50 -18.34 -17.43
N GLN A 121 -16.79 -19.45 -17.29
CA GLN A 121 -16.50 -20.08 -16.00
C GLN A 121 -15.77 -19.13 -15.05
N ARG A 122 -16.01 -19.27 -13.75
CA ARG A 122 -15.36 -18.52 -12.67
C ARG A 122 -13.83 -18.55 -12.74
N SER A 123 -13.26 -19.68 -13.16
CA SER A 123 -11.82 -19.87 -13.38
C SER A 123 -11.25 -18.95 -14.47
N GLU A 124 -12.08 -18.46 -15.39
CA GLU A 124 -11.70 -17.51 -16.45
C GLU A 124 -11.60 -16.06 -15.96
N PHE A 125 -11.87 -15.81 -14.68
CA PHE A 125 -11.75 -14.50 -14.06
C PHE A 125 -10.67 -14.51 -12.98
N SER A 126 -9.91 -13.42 -12.89
CA SER A 126 -8.96 -13.24 -11.79
C SER A 126 -9.68 -12.79 -10.53
N LYS A 127 -9.11 -13.09 -9.36
CA LYS A 127 -9.64 -12.65 -8.06
C LYS A 127 -9.62 -11.13 -7.94
N HIS A 128 -10.64 -10.55 -7.31
CA HIS A 128 -10.72 -9.12 -6.99
C HIS A 128 -11.40 -8.91 -5.63
N SER A 129 -10.60 -8.62 -4.62
CA SER A 129 -11.02 -8.54 -3.21
C SER A 129 -12.08 -7.48 -2.91
N TYR A 130 -12.27 -6.48 -3.77
CA TYR A 130 -13.27 -5.43 -3.57
C TYR A 130 -14.56 -5.64 -4.37
N SER A 131 -14.60 -6.64 -5.26
CA SER A 131 -15.83 -6.98 -5.99
C SER A 131 -16.77 -7.81 -5.13
N LEU A 132 -18.08 -7.67 -5.36
CA LEU A 132 -19.09 -8.37 -4.57
C LEU A 132 -18.93 -9.90 -4.67
N ASP A 133 -18.69 -10.42 -5.87
CA ASP A 133 -18.50 -11.85 -6.19
C ASP A 133 -17.03 -12.33 -6.12
N GLY A 134 -16.11 -11.43 -5.75
CA GLY A 134 -14.70 -11.75 -5.59
C GLY A 134 -13.93 -11.91 -6.90
N LEU A 135 -14.54 -11.59 -8.04
CA LEU A 135 -13.97 -11.74 -9.37
C LEU A 135 -13.88 -10.41 -10.12
N GLN A 136 -12.89 -10.31 -10.99
CA GLN A 136 -12.79 -9.21 -11.95
C GLN A 136 -14.05 -9.14 -12.85
N THR A 137 -14.33 -7.95 -13.39
CA THR A 137 -15.46 -7.73 -14.31
C THR A 137 -15.17 -8.23 -15.73
N TYR A 138 -13.90 -8.27 -16.12
CA TYR A 138 -13.43 -8.79 -17.40
C TYR A 138 -12.80 -10.17 -17.22
N CYS A 139 -13.02 -11.05 -18.19
CA CYS A 139 -12.30 -12.33 -18.24
C CYS A 139 -10.80 -12.11 -18.47
N LYS A 140 -9.99 -13.11 -18.11
CA LYS A 140 -8.54 -13.11 -18.25
C LYS A 140 -8.09 -12.78 -19.68
N ALA A 141 -8.76 -13.34 -20.68
CA ALA A 141 -8.46 -13.08 -22.09
C ALA A 141 -8.64 -11.59 -22.46
N CYS A 142 -9.81 -11.00 -22.19
CA CYS A 142 -10.05 -9.57 -22.47
C CYS A 142 -9.09 -8.68 -21.69
N ARG A 143 -8.82 -9.02 -20.42
CA ARG A 143 -7.85 -8.28 -19.60
C ARG A 143 -6.44 -8.34 -20.20
N GLY A 144 -6.01 -9.50 -20.67
CA GLY A 144 -4.70 -9.68 -21.32
C GLY A 144 -4.53 -8.78 -22.55
N VAL A 145 -5.56 -8.68 -23.38
CA VAL A 145 -5.58 -7.76 -24.54
C VAL A 145 -5.44 -6.31 -24.10
N LEU A 146 -6.25 -5.87 -23.13
CA LEU A 146 -6.20 -4.51 -22.60
C LEU A 146 -4.86 -4.18 -21.95
N GLU A 147 -4.28 -5.12 -21.20
CA GLU A 147 -2.97 -4.95 -20.57
C GLU A 147 -1.84 -4.90 -21.60
N LYS A 148 -1.92 -5.68 -22.69
CA LYS A 148 -0.97 -5.61 -23.81
C LYS A 148 -1.01 -4.23 -24.47
N LYS A 149 -2.20 -3.77 -24.87
CA LYS A 149 -2.39 -2.44 -25.48
C LYS A 149 -1.92 -1.31 -24.56
N ARG A 150 -2.19 -1.41 -23.25
CA ARG A 150 -1.70 -0.43 -22.26
C ARG A 150 -0.17 -0.43 -22.17
N ARG A 151 0.46 -1.61 -22.19
CA ARG A 151 1.93 -1.75 -22.13
C ARG A 151 2.60 -1.18 -23.38
N GLU A 152 2.02 -1.39 -24.56
CA GLU A 152 2.52 -0.82 -25.82
C GLU A 152 2.51 0.71 -25.77
N LYS A 153 1.37 1.31 -25.40
CA LYS A 153 1.27 2.77 -25.23
C LYS A 153 2.26 3.34 -24.21
N LEU A 154 2.49 2.63 -23.10
CA LEU A 154 3.47 3.07 -22.10
C LEU A 154 4.92 2.95 -22.59
N LYS A 155 5.22 1.94 -23.43
CA LYS A 155 6.55 1.82 -24.05
C LYS A 155 6.83 2.96 -25.01
N GLU A 156 5.86 3.35 -25.84
CA GLU A 156 5.97 4.51 -26.74
C GLU A 156 6.29 5.79 -25.95
N GLN A 157 5.54 6.06 -24.89
CA GLN A 157 5.74 7.26 -24.05
C GLN A 157 7.10 7.30 -23.34
N VAL A 158 7.66 6.15 -22.99
CA VAL A 158 8.96 6.06 -22.31
C VAL A 158 10.12 6.29 -23.28
N LEU A 159 9.99 5.87 -24.54
CA LEU A 159 11.04 6.04 -25.55
C LEU A 159 11.33 7.52 -25.84
N GLU A 160 10.33 8.37 -25.67
CA GLU A 160 10.43 9.83 -25.87
C GLU A 160 11.10 10.56 -24.69
N SER A 161 11.21 9.94 -23.51
CA SER A 161 11.76 10.61 -22.32
C SER A 161 13.25 10.31 -22.11
N VAL A 162 14.10 11.33 -22.25
CA VAL A 162 15.53 11.25 -21.91
C VAL A 162 15.73 11.66 -20.45
N ILE A 163 16.16 10.73 -19.60
CA ILE A 163 16.43 10.97 -18.18
C ILE A 163 17.84 10.48 -17.85
N ILE A 164 18.66 11.39 -17.34
CA ILE A 164 20.08 11.15 -17.01
C ILE A 164 20.22 10.75 -15.55
N GLU A 165 19.50 11.41 -14.65
CA GLU A 165 19.59 11.22 -13.21
C GLU A 165 18.22 11.19 -12.55
N LYS A 166 18.14 10.52 -11.40
CA LYS A 166 16.90 10.36 -10.65
C LYS A 166 17.15 10.19 -9.17
N ARG A 167 16.28 10.80 -8.35
CA ARG A 167 16.27 10.60 -6.90
C ARG A 167 15.65 9.24 -6.53
N CYS A 168 16.32 8.49 -5.68
CA CYS A 168 15.80 7.23 -5.13
C CYS A 168 14.76 7.48 -4.03
N LYS A 169 13.58 6.86 -4.10
CA LYS A 169 12.55 6.99 -3.06
C LYS A 169 12.98 6.45 -1.69
N ASN A 170 13.89 5.47 -1.67
CA ASN A 170 14.33 4.80 -0.44
C ASN A 170 15.51 5.54 0.23
N CYS A 171 16.68 5.58 -0.43
CA CYS A 171 17.87 6.23 0.14
C CYS A 171 17.90 7.75 -0.06
N ARG A 172 16.98 8.32 -0.84
CA ARG A 172 16.85 9.77 -1.10
C ARG A 172 18.02 10.43 -1.83
N GLU A 173 19.04 9.66 -2.22
CA GLU A 173 20.15 10.10 -3.06
C GLU A 173 19.73 10.24 -4.53
N THR A 174 20.29 11.26 -5.20
CA THR A 174 20.25 11.40 -6.66
C THR A 174 21.32 10.51 -7.28
N LYS A 175 20.92 9.67 -8.23
CA LYS A 175 21.75 8.66 -8.87
C LYS A 175 21.53 8.66 -10.36
N GLN A 176 22.47 8.13 -11.14
CA GLN A 176 22.28 8.01 -12.58
C GLN A 176 21.12 7.06 -12.91
N ALA A 177 20.40 7.33 -14.00
CA ALA A 177 19.24 6.54 -14.42
C ALA A 177 19.57 5.06 -14.62
N MET A 178 20.79 4.74 -15.06
CA MET A 178 21.28 3.36 -15.20
C MET A 178 21.33 2.55 -13.89
N GLU A 179 21.45 3.23 -12.74
CA GLU A 179 21.37 2.61 -11.40
C GLU A 179 19.94 2.20 -11.01
N PHE A 180 18.95 2.48 -11.86
CA PHE A 180 17.57 2.05 -11.71
C PHE A 180 17.25 0.93 -12.69
N THR A 181 16.23 0.13 -12.38
CA THR A 181 15.76 -0.91 -13.31
C THR A 181 14.72 -0.31 -14.25
N LYS A 182 14.67 -0.78 -15.50
CA LYS A 182 13.64 -0.34 -16.44
C LYS A 182 12.27 -0.77 -15.92
N SER A 183 11.33 0.17 -15.90
CA SER A 183 9.95 -0.01 -15.46
C SER A 183 9.02 0.72 -16.43
N PHE A 184 8.35 -0.04 -17.29
CA PHE A 184 7.33 0.49 -18.20
C PHE A 184 6.01 0.87 -17.49
N SER A 185 6.00 0.85 -16.15
CA SER A 185 4.87 1.27 -15.34
C SER A 185 5.04 2.69 -14.77
N SER A 186 6.25 3.25 -14.85
CA SER A 186 6.56 4.60 -14.40
C SER A 186 6.66 5.54 -15.60
N LYS A 187 6.34 6.83 -15.36
CA LYS A 187 6.31 7.86 -16.41
C LYS A 187 7.67 8.08 -17.06
N ASP A 188 8.74 7.88 -16.29
CA ASP A 188 10.15 8.01 -16.67
C ASP A 188 10.77 6.73 -17.24
N GLY A 189 10.03 5.61 -17.25
CA GLY A 189 10.57 4.33 -17.69
C GLY A 189 11.55 3.65 -16.74
N PHE A 190 11.78 4.20 -15.54
CA PHE A 190 12.71 3.65 -14.54
C PHE A 190 12.05 3.44 -13.17
N SER A 191 12.53 2.45 -12.42
CA SER A 191 12.05 2.20 -11.06
C SER A 191 12.25 3.42 -10.16
N ASN A 192 11.30 3.71 -9.27
CA ASN A 192 11.46 4.80 -8.30
C ASN A 192 12.53 4.52 -7.22
N THR A 193 12.98 3.27 -7.11
CA THR A 193 13.97 2.78 -6.14
C THR A 193 15.20 2.25 -6.88
N CYS A 194 16.41 2.63 -6.44
CA CYS A 194 17.66 2.20 -7.08
C CYS A 194 17.91 0.69 -6.90
N ARG A 195 18.72 0.10 -7.77
CA ARG A 195 19.08 -1.33 -7.76
C ARG A 195 19.59 -1.79 -6.39
N THR A 196 20.42 -0.98 -5.73
CA THR A 196 20.96 -1.29 -4.40
C THR A 196 19.85 -1.40 -3.35
N CYS A 197 18.96 -0.41 -3.29
CA CYS A 197 17.83 -0.44 -2.37
C CYS A 197 16.87 -1.59 -2.69
N MET A 198 16.66 -1.90 -3.98
CA MET A 198 15.83 -3.02 -4.42
C MET A 198 16.42 -4.37 -3.97
N SER A 199 17.74 -4.54 -4.08
CA SER A 199 18.47 -5.72 -3.60
C SER A 199 18.36 -5.89 -2.08
N ILE A 200 18.47 -4.81 -1.31
CA ILE A 200 18.27 -4.83 0.14
C ILE A 200 16.83 -5.27 0.49
N GLN A 201 15.83 -4.65 -0.16
CA GLN A 201 14.42 -5.01 0.06
C GLN A 201 14.14 -6.47 -0.25
N TYR A 202 14.69 -6.98 -1.36
CA TYR A 202 14.54 -8.39 -1.74
C TYR A 202 15.13 -9.34 -0.69
N ARG A 203 16.35 -9.08 -0.22
CA ARG A 203 17.01 -9.87 0.84
C ARG A 203 16.21 -9.83 2.15
N ASN A 204 15.70 -8.66 2.54
CA ASN A 204 14.89 -8.52 3.75
C ASN A 204 13.59 -9.33 3.65
N ARG A 205 12.85 -9.23 2.54
CA ARG A 205 11.64 -10.04 2.32
C ARG A 205 11.92 -11.54 2.34
N LYS A 206 13.01 -11.98 1.71
CA LYS A 206 13.42 -13.39 1.73
C LYS A 206 13.70 -13.85 3.17
N ARG A 207 14.40 -13.03 3.96
CA ARG A 207 14.70 -13.30 5.37
C ARG A 207 13.44 -13.33 6.23
N GLU A 208 12.54 -12.36 6.06
CA GLU A 208 11.24 -12.31 6.76
C GLU A 208 10.40 -13.55 6.47
N LYS A 209 10.34 -13.97 5.19
CA LYS A 209 9.65 -15.19 4.79
C LYS A 209 10.25 -16.43 5.47
N GLN A 210 11.58 -16.57 5.45
CA GLN A 210 12.28 -17.68 6.10
C GLN A 210 12.08 -17.69 7.62
N ILE A 211 12.06 -16.53 8.26
CA ILE A 211 11.75 -16.41 9.70
C ILE A 211 10.31 -16.86 9.95
N LYS A 212 9.36 -16.41 9.14
CA LYS A 212 7.96 -16.80 9.26
C LYS A 212 7.77 -18.31 9.08
N GLU A 213 8.36 -18.89 8.04
CA GLU A 213 8.34 -20.34 7.79
C GLU A 213 8.98 -21.12 8.94
N ARG A 214 10.08 -20.63 9.52
CA ARG A 214 10.70 -21.23 10.71
C ARG A 214 9.82 -21.12 11.95
N ILE A 215 9.17 -19.98 12.18
CA ILE A 215 8.24 -19.79 13.30
C ILE A 215 7.04 -20.73 13.15
N GLU A 216 6.50 -20.86 11.93
CA GLU A 216 5.40 -21.78 11.62
C GLU A 216 5.84 -23.24 11.80
N ALA A 217 7.04 -23.62 11.35
CA ALA A 217 7.57 -24.98 11.47
C ALA A 217 7.94 -25.37 12.91
N ILE A 218 8.39 -24.42 13.74
CA ILE A 218 8.68 -24.64 15.17
C ILE A 218 7.37 -24.64 15.99
N GLY A 219 6.26 -24.19 15.40
CA GLY A 219 5.05 -23.84 16.13
C GLY A 219 5.26 -22.53 16.90
N TYR A 220 4.23 -21.70 16.97
CA TYR A 220 4.23 -20.53 17.86
C TYR A 220 4.26 -21.05 19.30
N VAL A 221 5.43 -21.35 19.85
CA VAL A 221 5.47 -21.90 21.20
C VAL A 221 5.20 -20.78 22.17
N GLU A 222 3.96 -20.77 22.67
CA GLU A 222 3.58 -20.04 23.87
C GLU A 222 4.66 -20.28 24.92
N ILE A 223 5.16 -19.19 25.52
CA ILE A 223 6.25 -19.22 26.50
C ILE A 223 5.98 -20.23 27.63
N GLU A 224 4.72 -20.54 27.91
CA GLU A 224 4.23 -21.48 28.92
C GLU A 224 4.42 -22.97 28.56
N LYS A 225 4.72 -23.32 27.30
CA LYS A 225 4.86 -24.72 26.84
C LYS A 225 6.32 -25.18 26.66
N VAL A 226 7.32 -24.30 26.79
CA VAL A 226 8.75 -24.61 26.54
C VAL A 226 9.60 -24.64 27.81
N ILE A 227 9.16 -23.96 28.86
CA ILE A 227 9.83 -23.99 30.16
C ILE A 227 9.34 -25.27 30.85
N PRO A 228 10.24 -26.13 31.37
CA PRO A 228 9.83 -27.31 32.14
C PRO A 228 8.76 -26.93 33.18
N LYS A 229 7.64 -27.66 33.21
CA LYS A 229 6.45 -27.31 34.03
C LYS A 229 6.76 -27.24 35.54
N ASP A 230 7.84 -27.86 35.94
CA ASP A 230 8.44 -27.91 37.27
C ASP A 230 9.13 -26.59 37.70
N ILE A 231 9.31 -25.63 36.79
CA ILE A 231 9.93 -24.34 37.11
C ILE A 231 8.85 -23.30 37.43
N ASP A 232 8.82 -22.84 38.68
CA ASP A 232 7.97 -21.73 39.10
C ASP A 232 8.51 -20.38 38.58
N LEU A 233 7.78 -19.79 37.62
CA LEU A 233 8.13 -18.51 37.00
C LEU A 233 8.02 -17.31 37.93
N ASN A 234 7.38 -17.46 39.10
CA ASN A 234 7.26 -16.41 40.09
C ASN A 234 8.45 -16.37 41.06
N GLN A 235 9.38 -17.32 40.98
CA GLN A 235 10.61 -17.30 41.77
C GLN A 235 11.42 -16.01 41.54
N ILE A 236 11.96 -15.47 42.62
CA ILE A 236 12.74 -14.24 42.62
C ILE A 236 14.19 -14.56 42.24
N LYS A 237 14.76 -13.73 41.36
CA LYS A 237 16.15 -13.77 40.92
C LYS A 237 16.72 -12.35 40.82
N ASN A 238 17.98 -12.20 41.20
CA ASN A 238 18.71 -10.94 41.08
C ASN A 238 19.28 -10.75 39.69
N CYS A 239 18.99 -9.58 39.11
CA CYS A 239 19.59 -9.18 37.85
C CYS A 239 21.05 -8.76 38.06
N THR A 240 22.01 -9.39 37.39
CA THR A 240 23.45 -9.08 37.54
C THR A 240 23.87 -7.72 36.98
N LYS A 241 22.95 -6.98 36.35
CA LYS A 241 23.22 -5.66 35.74
C LYS A 241 22.62 -4.50 36.53
N CYS A 242 21.40 -4.66 37.04
CA CYS A 242 20.73 -3.60 37.81
C CYS A 242 20.59 -3.93 39.30
N ASN A 243 21.03 -5.13 39.72
CA ASN A 243 20.95 -5.64 41.10
C ASN A 243 19.56 -5.61 41.75
N MET A 244 18.50 -5.50 40.94
CA MET A 244 17.12 -5.55 41.42
C MET A 244 16.61 -7.00 41.47
N GLU A 245 15.87 -7.30 42.52
CA GLU A 245 15.07 -8.52 42.68
C GLU A 245 13.89 -8.49 41.70
N LYS A 246 13.77 -9.54 40.87
CA LYS A 246 12.76 -9.65 39.82
C LYS A 246 12.30 -11.10 39.70
N THR A 247 11.05 -11.31 39.27
CA THR A 247 10.57 -12.68 39.01
C THR A 247 11.24 -13.27 37.77
N LEU A 248 11.35 -14.60 37.68
CA LEU A 248 11.91 -15.29 36.50
C LEU A 248 11.20 -14.91 35.18
N ARG A 249 9.92 -14.49 35.23
CA ARG A 249 9.19 -13.91 34.07
C ARG A 249 9.93 -12.73 33.43
N GLU A 250 10.72 -11.99 34.21
CA GLU A 250 11.46 -10.82 33.73
C GLU A 250 12.82 -11.17 33.12
N PHE A 251 13.20 -12.45 33.07
CA PHE A 251 14.46 -12.91 32.49
C PHE A 251 14.21 -13.69 31.19
N ASN A 252 15.20 -13.70 30.29
CA ASN A 252 15.12 -14.54 29.09
C ASN A 252 15.69 -15.92 29.41
N TYR A 253 14.98 -16.99 29.04
CA TYR A 253 15.49 -18.35 29.13
C TYR A 253 16.40 -18.67 27.95
N SER A 254 17.58 -19.20 28.22
CA SER A 254 18.51 -19.68 27.19
C SER A 254 18.29 -21.17 26.97
N TYR A 255 17.74 -21.53 25.82
CA TYR A 255 17.44 -22.92 25.47
C TYR A 255 18.70 -23.76 25.24
N THR A 256 19.80 -23.15 24.81
CA THR A 256 21.08 -23.84 24.57
C THR A 256 21.73 -24.34 25.86
N VAL A 257 21.62 -23.56 26.93
CA VAL A 257 22.22 -23.91 28.24
C VAL A 257 21.17 -24.27 29.29
N LYS A 258 19.89 -24.36 28.88
CA LYS A 258 18.71 -24.68 29.71
C LYS A 258 18.63 -23.89 31.02
N LYS A 259 18.96 -22.60 31.00
CA LYS A 259 18.97 -21.72 32.19
C LYS A 259 18.50 -20.32 31.87
N PHE A 260 17.91 -19.63 32.85
CA PHE A 260 17.62 -18.20 32.75
C PHE A 260 18.90 -17.38 32.68
N ARG A 261 18.93 -16.40 31.77
CA ARG A 261 20.03 -15.45 31.66
C ARG A 261 20.25 -14.68 32.96
N PRO A 262 21.49 -14.27 33.26
CA PRO A 262 21.81 -13.55 34.50
C PRO A 262 21.26 -12.12 34.50
N GLU A 263 21.07 -11.49 33.33
CA GLU A 263 20.47 -10.18 33.19
C GLU A 263 18.95 -10.23 32.90
N CYS A 264 18.20 -9.26 33.45
CA CYS A 264 16.77 -9.11 33.13
C CYS A 264 16.57 -8.64 31.69
N LYS A 265 15.35 -8.84 31.16
CA LYS A 265 14.94 -8.49 29.79
C LYS A 265 15.23 -7.02 29.44
N GLN A 266 15.04 -6.11 30.39
CA GLN A 266 15.28 -4.68 30.21
C GLN A 266 16.77 -4.38 30.06
N CYS A 267 17.61 -4.82 31.01
CA CYS A 267 19.06 -4.65 30.94
C CYS A 267 19.66 -5.31 29.67
N GLY A 268 19.13 -6.47 29.27
CA GLY A 268 19.54 -7.13 28.03
C GLY A 268 19.13 -6.36 26.76
N LYS A 269 17.99 -5.66 26.75
CA LYS A 269 17.60 -4.76 25.64
C LYS A 269 18.52 -3.55 25.57
N GLU A 270 18.82 -2.95 26.71
CA GLU A 270 19.69 -1.77 26.81
C GLU A 270 21.13 -2.07 26.37
N THR A 271 21.70 -3.19 26.83
CA THR A 271 23.04 -3.65 26.41
C THR A 271 23.13 -3.79 24.88
N ARG A 272 22.11 -4.37 24.24
CA ARG A 272 22.07 -4.51 22.77
C ARG A 272 21.94 -3.16 22.06
N ARG A 273 21.16 -2.24 22.62
CA ARG A 273 21.02 -0.88 22.08
C ARG A 273 22.35 -0.14 22.13
N ASN A 274 23.04 -0.20 23.27
CA ASN A 274 24.35 0.45 23.45
C ASN A 274 25.40 -0.15 22.51
N TYR A 275 25.43 -1.48 22.35
CA TYR A 275 26.31 -2.14 21.38
C TYR A 275 26.04 -1.68 19.93
N ALA A 276 24.77 -1.56 19.53
CA ALA A 276 24.40 -1.08 18.20
C ALA A 276 24.79 0.39 17.98
N VAL A 277 24.58 1.25 18.98
CA VAL A 277 24.96 2.67 18.94
C VAL A 277 26.47 2.81 18.85
N ASN A 278 27.23 2.10 19.68
CA ASN A 278 28.69 2.17 19.70
C ASN A 278 29.29 1.69 18.37
N ASN A 279 28.77 0.60 17.79
CA ASN A 279 29.19 0.16 16.45
C ASN A 279 28.91 1.19 15.36
N GLU A 280 27.78 1.90 15.41
CA GLU A 280 27.49 2.95 14.43
C GLU A 280 28.39 4.17 14.65
N ILE A 281 28.70 4.53 15.90
CA ILE A 281 29.68 5.59 16.22
C ILE A 281 31.06 5.22 15.66
N GLU A 282 31.56 4.02 15.91
CA GLU A 282 32.84 3.56 15.37
C GLU A 282 32.85 3.57 13.83
N ARG A 283 31.76 3.13 13.20
CA ARG A 283 31.62 3.17 11.74
C ARG A 283 31.67 4.60 11.21
N LEU A 284 30.99 5.55 11.86
CA LEU A 284 31.01 6.96 11.49
C LEU A 284 32.40 7.59 11.69
N GLN A 285 33.11 7.22 12.76
CA GLN A 285 34.49 7.65 12.99
C GLN A 285 35.44 7.16 11.89
N ARG A 286 35.33 5.89 11.47
CA ARG A 286 36.11 5.34 10.34
C ARG A 286 35.81 6.06 9.02
N LEU A 287 34.56 6.45 8.78
CA LEU A 287 34.15 7.21 7.60
C LEU A 287 34.63 8.68 7.63
N LYS A 288 34.80 9.26 8.82
CA LYS A 288 35.37 10.60 9.00
C LYS A 288 36.88 10.57 8.73
N GLN A 289 37.60 9.63 9.35
CA GLN A 289 39.04 9.46 9.13
C GLN A 289 39.39 9.25 7.66
N ARG A 290 38.60 8.48 6.91
CA ARG A 290 38.80 8.30 5.46
C ARG A 290 38.63 9.59 4.65
N ARG A 291 37.67 10.44 5.02
CA ARG A 291 37.45 11.74 4.38
C ARG A 291 38.52 12.77 4.71
N ASP A 292 39.09 12.69 5.91
CA ASP A 292 40.17 13.58 6.35
C ASP A 292 41.54 13.14 5.79
N SER A 293 41.62 11.97 5.13
CA SER A 293 42.84 11.39 4.54
C SER A 293 42.88 11.43 3.00
N GLU A 294 41.82 11.96 2.37
CA GLU A 294 41.67 12.18 0.91
C GLU A 294 41.79 13.68 0.61
#